data_AF-A0A1F9X1H4-F1
#
_entry.id   AF-A0A1F9X1H4-F1
#
_cell.length_a   1.000
_cell.length_b   1.000
_cell.length_c   1.000
_cell.angle_alpha   90.00
_cell.angle_beta   90.00
_cell.angle_gamma   90.00
#
_symmetry.space_group_name_H-M   'P 1'
#
loop_
_entity.id
_entity.type
_entity.pdbx_description
1 polymer ?
#
loop_
_entity_poly.entity_id
_entity_poly.type
_entity_poly.pdbx_seq_one_letter_code
_entity_poly.pdbx_strand_id
1 'polypeptide(L)' 'MKYPIILQKTNNNTVIAFCPTMYRIMAEGKDVDSALKTLREKFLCYLHDQDIQLEIMSLDSFKDWAVISDR' A
#
# COMPACT_ATOMS: atom_id res chain seq x y z
N MET A 1 8.38 11.74 3.04
CA MET A 1 7.90 11.26 1.71
C MET A 1 6.57 10.55 1.92
N LYS A 2 5.60 10.70 1.03
CA LYS A 2 4.33 9.96 1.08
C LYS A 2 4.44 8.71 0.22
N TYR A 3 4.10 7.56 0.79
CA TYR A 3 4.11 6.29 0.05
C TYR A 3 2.69 5.91 -0.34
N PRO A 4 2.39 5.79 -1.65
CA PRO A 4 1.09 5.34 -2.09
C PRO A 4 0.86 3.90 -1.65
N ILE A 5 -0.30 3.62 -1.08
CA ILE A 5 -0.75 2.27 -0.72
C ILE A 5 -1.98 1.96 -1.53
N ILE A 6 -1.91 0.88 -2.30
CA ILE A 6 -3.02 0.37 -3.10
C ILE A 6 -3.68 -0.75 -2.33
N LEU A 7 -5.02 -0.71 -2.27
CA LEU A 7 -5.85 -1.78 -1.72
C LEU A 7 -6.54 -2.54 -2.85
N GLN A 8 -6.41 -3.86 -2.84
CA GLN A 8 -7.08 -4.77 -3.76
C GLN A 8 -7.90 -5.78 -2.97
N LYS A 9 -9.21 -5.83 -3.21
CA LYS A 9 -10.06 -6.91 -2.69
C LYS A 9 -9.93 -8.13 -3.59
N THR A 10 -9.71 -9.29 -2.99
CA THR A 10 -9.72 -10.58 -3.68
C THR A 10 -11.06 -11.28 -3.43
N ASN A 11 -11.35 -12.29 -4.25
CA ASN A 11 -12.62 -13.00 -4.25
C ASN A 11 -12.89 -13.81 -2.96
N ASN A 12 -11.85 -14.03 -2.14
CA ASN A 12 -11.91 -14.85 -0.92
C ASN A 12 -12.13 -14.00 0.35
N ASN A 13 -12.83 -12.86 0.25
CA ASN A 13 -12.97 -11.88 1.35
C ASN A 13 -11.61 -11.43 1.92
N THR A 14 -10.55 -11.46 1.13
CA THR A 14 -9.21 -11.04 1.54
C THR A 14 -8.90 -9.69 0.91
N VAL A 15 -8.19 -8.85 1.63
CA VAL A 15 -7.71 -7.55 1.16
C VAL A 15 -6.20 -7.60 1.09
N ILE A 16 -5.65 -7.25 -0.06
CA ILE A 16 -4.22 -7.09 -0.27
C ILE A 16 -3.92 -5.60 -0.27
N ALA A 17 -3.04 -5.17 0.63
CA ALA A 17 -2.46 -3.83 0.65
C ALA A 17 -1.02 -3.92 0.13
N PHE A 18 -0.63 -3.08 -0.83
CA PHE A 18 0.73 -3.07 -1.34
C PHE A 18 1.19 -1.66 -1.72
N CYS A 19 2.50 -1.45 -1.65
CA CYS A 19 3.13 -0.20 -2.09
C CYS A 19 3.76 -0.39 -3.47
N PRO A 20 3.29 0.30 -4.51
CA PRO A 20 3.87 0.19 -5.85
C PRO A 20 5.28 0.79 -5.92
N THR A 21 5.58 1.82 -5.12
CA THR A 21 6.92 2.40 -5.01
C THR A 21 7.92 1.41 -4.42
N MET A 22 7.45 0.47 -3.60
CA MET A 22 8.25 -0.58 -2.98
C MET A 22 7.65 -1.94 -3.32
N TYR A 23 7.90 -2.42 -4.54
CA TYR A 23 7.40 -3.68 -5.11
C TYR A 23 7.53 -4.93 -4.21
N ARG A 24 8.38 -4.89 -3.17
CA ARG A 24 8.58 -6.01 -2.24
C ARG A 24 7.70 -5.95 -0.99
N ILE A 25 6.96 -4.85 -0.77
CA ILE A 25 6.17 -4.65 0.45
C ILE A 25 4.68 -4.74 0.13
N MET A 26 4.14 -5.92 0.43
CA MET A 26 2.71 -6.24 0.39
C MET A 26 2.28 -6.96 1.66
N ALA A 27 1.01 -6.82 2.01
CA ALA A 27 0.38 -7.47 3.15
C ALA A 27 -1.05 -7.88 2.81
N GLU A 28 -1.46 -9.03 3.31
CA GLU A 28 -2.82 -9.54 3.17
C GLU A 28 -3.53 -9.46 4.52
N GLY A 29 -4.83 -9.20 4.49
CA GLY A 29 -5.67 -9.16 5.67
C GLY A 29 -7.09 -9.62 5.36
N LYS A 30 -7.81 -10.08 6.39
CA LYS A 30 -9.24 -10.41 6.30
C LYS A 30 -10.14 -9.18 6.06
N ASP A 31 -9.61 -8.00 6.32
CA ASP A 31 -10.25 -6.70 6.15
C ASP A 31 -9.17 -5.64 5.85
N VAL A 32 -9.62 -4.43 5.49
CA VAL A 32 -8.74 -3.32 5.13
C VAL A 32 -7.81 -2.94 6.28
N ASP A 33 -8.33 -2.86 7.50
CA ASP A 33 -7.57 -2.47 8.68
C ASP A 33 -6.45 -3.48 9.01
N SER A 34 -6.76 -4.77 8.92
CA SER A 34 -5.80 -5.86 9.11
C SER A 34 -4.69 -5.80 8.06
N ALA A 35 -5.04 -5.59 6.78
CA ALA A 35 -4.06 -5.51 5.70
C ALA A 35 -3.14 -4.29 5.88
N LEU A 36 -3.70 -3.13 6.22
CA LEU A 36 -2.96 -1.89 6.45
C LEU A 36 -2.05 -1.97 7.69
N LYS A 37 -2.53 -2.59 8.77
CA LYS A 37 -1.74 -2.79 9.99
C LYS A 37 -0.50 -3.63 9.70
N THR A 38 -0.67 -4.78 9.06
CA THR A 38 0.45 -5.66 8.69
C THR A 38 1.38 -4.99 7.68
N LEU A 39 0.84 -4.18 6.76
CA LEU A 39 1.67 -3.40 5.84
C LEU A 39 2.53 -2.38 6.59
N ARG A 40 1.94 -1.65 7.54
CA ARG A 40 2.64 -0.64 8.34
C ARG A 40 3.76 -1.25 9.18
N GLU A 41 3.53 -2.42 9.79
CA GLU A 41 4.56 -3.16 10.52
C GLU A 41 5.75 -3.51 9.60
N LYS A 42 5.47 -4.02 8.39
CA LYS A 42 6.53 -4.31 7.39
C LYS A 42 7.28 -3.04 6.95
N PHE A 43 6.56 -1.93 6.78
CA PHE A 43 7.13 -0.64 6.43
C PHE A 43 8.07 -0.10 7.51
N LEU A 44 7.64 -0.16 8.78
CA LEU A 44 8.48 0.24 9.92
C LEU A 44 9.76 -0.59 9.98
N CYS A 45 9.65 -1.91 9.76
CA CYS A 45 10.82 -2.79 9.70
C CYS A 45 11.74 -2.48 8.51
N TYR A 46 11.19 -2.07 7.36
CA TYR A 46 11.98 -1.85 6.15
C TYR A 46 12.65 -0.47 6.11
N LEU A 47 11.90 0.59 6.46
CA LEU A 47 12.38 1.96 6.38
C LEU A 47 13.08 2.42 7.65
N HIS A 48 12.87 1.73 8.78
CA HIS A 48 13.35 2.14 10.11
C HIS A 48 12.99 3.59 10.46
N ASP A 49 11.94 4.11 9.83
CA ASP A 49 11.49 5.49 9.94
C ASP A 49 10.10 5.48 10.59
N GLN A 50 9.93 6.23 11.67
CA GLN A 50 8.67 6.33 12.41
C GLN A 50 7.74 7.41 11.85
N ASP A 51 8.26 8.32 11.03
CA ASP A 51 7.56 9.47 10.43
C ASP A 51 7.04 9.18 9.02
N ILE A 52 7.03 7.90 8.62
CA ILE A 52 6.49 7.45 7.34
C ILE A 52 5.01 7.82 7.19
N GLN A 53 4.74 8.58 6.13
CA GLN A 53 3.39 8.96 5.75
C GLN A 53 2.89 8.00 4.67
N LEU A 54 1.80 7.29 4.96
CA LEU A 54 1.14 6.39 4.01
C LEU A 54 -0.07 7.12 3.41
N GLU A 55 -0.22 7.05 2.09
CA GLU A 55 -1.35 7.64 1.37
C GLU A 55 -2.13 6.52 0.71
N ILE A 56 -3.34 6.27 1.21
CA ILE A 56 -4.20 5.21 0.67
C ILE A 56 -4.81 5.71 -0.62
N MET A 57 -4.55 5.01 -1.72
CA MET A 57 -5.07 5.34 -3.03
C MET A 57 -5.90 4.20 -3.59
N SER A 58 -6.96 4.55 -4.31
CA SER A 58 -7.69 3.56 -5.11
C SER A 58 -6.85 3.13 -6.31
N LEU A 59 -7.09 1.92 -6.82
CA LEU A 59 -6.39 1.42 -8.01
C LEU A 59 -6.61 2.36 -9.22
N ASP A 60 -7.80 2.94 -9.35
CA ASP A 60 -8.12 3.91 -10.41
C ASP A 60 -7.31 5.20 -10.25
N SER A 61 -7.26 5.76 -9.04
CA SER A 61 -6.46 6.96 -8.74
C SER A 61 -4.95 6.73 -8.92
N PHE A 62 -4.47 5.51 -8.69
CA PHE A 62 -3.05 5.17 -8.92
C PHE A 62 -2.69 5.14 -10.41
N LYS A 63 -3.58 4.66 -11.29
CA LYS A 63 -3.32 4.67 -12.74
C LYS A 63 -3.10 6.09 -13.24
N ASP A 64 -3.91 7.04 -12.78
CA ASP A 64 -3.75 8.45 -13.14
C ASP A 64 -2.42 9.02 -12.61
N TRP A 65 -2.03 8.67 -11.38
CA TRP A 65 -0.74 9.10 -10.80
C TRP A 65 0.48 8.51 -11.52
N ALA A 66 0.44 7.21 -11.84
CA ALA A 66 1.54 6.53 -12.53
C ALA A 66 1.76 7.08 -13.95
N VAL A 67 0.69 7.47 -14.64
CA VAL A 67 0.77 8.10 -15.98
C VAL A 67 1.40 9.49 -15.90
N ILE A 68 1.19 10.23 -14.81
CA ILE A 68 1.78 11.57 -14.63
C ILE A 68 3.27 11.47 -14.26
N SER A 69 3.67 10.44 -13.51
CA SER A 69 5.04 10.29 -13.02
C SER A 69 6.04 9.70 -14.01
N ASP A 70 5.58 9.26 -15.20
CA ASP A 70 6.40 8.69 -16.29
C ASP A 70 6.74 9.73 -17.40
N ARG A 71 6.50 11.02 -17.15
CA ARG A 71 6.75 12.13 -18.09
C ARG A 71 7.87 13.07 -17.66
#